data_AF-A0A1H4V5F9-F1
#
_entry.id   AF-A0A1H4V5F9-F1
#
_cell.length_a   1.000
_cell.length_b   1.000
_cell.length_c   1.000
_cell.angle_alpha   90.00
_cell.angle_beta   90.00
_cell.angle_gamma   90.00
#
_symmetry.space_group_name_H-M   'P 1'
#
loop_
_entity.id
_entity.type
_entity.pdbx_description
1 polymer ?
#
loop_
_entity_poly.entity_id
_entity_poly.type
_entity_poly.pdbx_seq_one_letter_code
_entity_poly.pdbx_strand_id
1 'polypeptide(L)'
;MPYTYRCHRQYLNQEEPTVIILQFIEAITFYKQWQREKQYDKDTGEEYIETEIEDIEEANELITEVLLRKSDTITGACRNHLENLKKYLQENKQTTFTNTEIRKRLRVKESTLRNYNKQLLAEGYIRRIKKAKTKSYCFEIIDIDEYKNLKEQIDNALNDCITQIEVATSQVTRN
;
A
#
# COMPACT_ATOMS: atom_id res chain seq x y z
N MET A 1 -16.25 30.28 5.29
CA MET A 1 -16.83 29.71 6.52
C MET A 1 -16.16 28.36 6.74
N PRO A 2 -15.28 28.19 7.74
CA PRO A 2 -14.73 26.87 8.02
C PRO A 2 -15.77 26.08 8.83
N TYR A 3 -16.19 24.93 8.31
CA TYR A 3 -17.01 23.97 9.04
C TYR A 3 -16.18 23.39 10.20
N THR A 4 -16.78 23.26 11.38
CA THR A 4 -16.17 22.60 12.54
C THR A 4 -16.52 21.12 12.49
N TYR A 5 -15.51 20.28 12.23
CA TYR A 5 -15.66 18.83 12.19
C TYR A 5 -15.51 18.26 13.59
N ARG A 6 -16.52 17.52 14.05
CA ARG A 6 -16.52 16.87 15.36
C ARG A 6 -16.25 15.37 15.21
N CYS A 7 -15.03 15.02 14.83
CA CYS A 7 -14.55 13.65 15.01
C CYS A 7 -14.29 13.47 16.51
N HIS A 8 -14.86 12.43 17.15
CA HIS A 8 -14.72 12.17 18.59
C HIS A 8 -13.24 11.89 18.94
N ARG A 9 -12.49 12.97 19.19
CA ARG A 9 -11.04 13.01 19.42
C ARG A 9 -10.67 12.70 20.87
N GLN A 10 -11.23 11.63 21.45
CA GLN A 10 -10.97 11.30 22.86
C GLN A 10 -10.07 10.09 23.12
N TYR A 11 -9.60 9.37 22.10
CA TYR A 11 -8.77 8.18 22.35
C TYR A 11 -7.68 7.95 21.31
N LEU A 12 -6.64 8.78 21.25
CA LEU A 12 -5.44 8.45 20.45
C LEU A 12 -4.15 8.95 21.12
N ASN A 13 -3.81 8.34 22.26
CA ASN A 13 -2.40 8.14 22.59
C ASN A 13 -2.02 6.78 21.98
N GLN A 14 -1.26 6.81 20.88
CA GLN A 14 -0.40 5.74 20.29
C GLN A 14 -0.59 5.57 18.77
N GLU A 15 0.55 5.64 18.06
CA GLU A 15 0.85 5.23 16.67
C GLU A 15 0.44 6.15 15.50
N GLU A 16 1.44 6.86 14.92
CA GLU A 16 1.35 7.71 13.73
C GLU A 16 0.60 7.14 12.48
N PRO A 17 0.58 5.83 12.16
CA PRO A 17 -0.19 5.33 11.02
C PRO A 17 -1.71 5.56 11.14
N THR A 18 -2.27 5.57 12.36
CA THR A 18 -3.71 5.75 12.59
C THR A 18 -4.19 7.16 12.22
N VAL A 19 -3.31 8.17 12.38
CA VAL A 19 -3.63 9.57 12.13
C VAL A 19 -3.80 9.86 10.64
N ILE A 20 -2.96 9.25 9.79
CA ILE A 20 -3.03 9.46 8.33
C ILE A 20 -4.31 8.87 7.76
N ILE A 21 -4.72 7.70 8.24
CA ILE A 21 -5.94 7.03 7.80
C ILE A 21 -7.16 7.86 8.19
N LEU A 22 -7.23 8.34 9.44
CA LEU A 22 -8.33 9.16 9.91
C LEU A 22 -8.46 10.48 9.14
N GLN A 23 -7.33 11.16 8.87
CA GLN A 23 -7.31 12.37 8.06
C GLN A 23 -7.78 12.13 6.62
N PHE A 24 -7.48 10.96 6.07
CA PHE A 24 -7.88 10.60 4.71
C PHE A 24 -9.37 10.29 4.63
N ILE A 25 -9.91 9.56 5.61
CA ILE A 25 -11.36 9.35 5.77
C ILE A 25 -12.08 10.70 5.89
N GLU A 26 -11.62 11.60 6.77
CA GLU A 26 -12.20 12.94 6.94
C GLU A 26 -12.21 13.73 5.61
N ALA A 27 -11.15 13.62 4.81
CA ALA A 27 -11.07 14.28 3.51
C ALA A 27 -12.08 13.72 2.49
N ILE A 28 -12.32 12.40 2.49
CA ILE A 28 -13.31 11.76 1.61
C ILE A 28 -14.73 12.13 2.06
N THR A 29 -15.01 12.07 3.37
CA THR A 29 -16.29 12.52 3.92
C THR A 29 -16.56 13.98 3.55
N PHE A 30 -15.54 14.84 3.64
CA PHE A 30 -15.65 16.23 3.21
C PHE A 30 -15.88 16.38 1.70
N TYR A 31 -15.21 15.57 0.88
CA TYR A 31 -15.41 15.58 -0.58
C TYR A 31 -16.88 15.25 -0.95
N LYS A 32 -17.50 14.31 -0.23
CA LYS A 32 -18.90 13.89 -0.44
C LYS A 32 -19.95 14.72 0.29
N GLN A 33 -19.57 15.84 0.94
CA GLN A 33 -20.49 16.68 1.72
C GLN A 33 -21.79 17.09 0.99
N TRP A 34 -21.77 17.20 -0.34
CA TRP A 34 -22.93 17.59 -1.15
C TRP A 34 -23.92 16.45 -1.41
N GLN A 35 -23.53 15.21 -1.12
CA GLN A 35 -24.35 14.00 -1.24
C GLN A 35 -24.94 13.57 0.12
N ARG A 36 -24.62 14.30 1.20
CA ARG A 36 -24.97 13.95 2.58
C ARG A 36 -26.07 14.87 3.12
N GLU A 37 -26.89 14.34 4.04
CA GLU A 37 -27.78 15.17 4.84
C GLU A 37 -26.98 15.94 5.90
N LYS A 38 -27.26 17.24 5.99
CA LYS A 38 -26.67 18.13 6.98
C LYS A 38 -27.38 17.95 8.31
N GLN A 39 -26.65 17.56 9.33
CA GLN A 39 -27.16 17.46 10.69
C GLN A 39 -26.75 18.68 11.52
N TYR A 40 -27.47 18.92 12.61
CA TYR A 40 -27.23 20.06 13.49
C TYR A 40 -27.17 19.59 14.93
N ASP A 41 -26.12 20.01 15.63
CA ASP A 41 -25.95 19.70 17.04
C ASP A 41 -27.03 20.42 17.85
N LYS A 42 -27.73 19.68 18.72
CA LYS A 42 -28.90 20.20 19.46
C LYS A 42 -28.52 21.21 20.55
N ASP A 43 -27.27 21.17 21.02
CA ASP A 43 -26.78 22.03 22.10
C ASP A 43 -26.03 23.25 21.54
N THR A 44 -25.26 23.10 20.47
CA THR A 44 -24.46 24.18 19.89
C THR A 44 -25.04 24.80 18.62
N GLY A 45 -25.93 24.09 17.92
CA GLY A 45 -26.48 24.51 16.63
C GLY A 45 -25.48 24.41 15.47
N GLU A 46 -24.31 23.80 15.68
CA GLU A 46 -23.28 23.65 14.63
C GLU A 46 -23.69 22.62 13.59
N GLU A 47 -23.47 22.95 12.31
CA GLU A 47 -23.72 22.07 11.17
C GLU A 47 -22.60 21.03 11.05
N TYR A 48 -22.96 19.75 11.02
CA TYR A 48 -22.03 18.65 10.81
C TYR A 48 -22.56 17.63 9.81
N ILE A 49 -21.64 16.83 9.27
CA ILE A 49 -21.92 15.67 8.44
C ILE A 49 -21.33 14.44 9.11
N GLU A 50 -22.01 13.31 9.00
CA GLU A 50 -21.53 12.04 9.54
C GLU A 50 -20.74 11.28 8.48
N THR A 51 -19.69 10.58 8.93
CA THR A 51 -18.94 9.65 8.09
C THR A 51 -19.70 8.34 8.05
N GLU A 52 -19.94 7.80 6.85
CA GLU A 52 -20.53 6.48 6.70
C GLU A 52 -19.46 5.42 6.43
N ILE A 53 -19.83 4.14 6.60
CA ILE A 53 -18.94 3.00 6.40
C ILE A 53 -18.40 2.98 4.95
N GLU A 54 -19.22 3.34 3.98
CA GLU A 54 -18.85 3.44 2.56
C GLU A 54 -17.67 4.41 2.32
N ASP A 55 -17.56 5.47 3.11
CA ASP A 55 -16.46 6.44 3.01
C ASP A 55 -15.14 5.85 3.53
N ILE A 56 -15.23 4.98 4.54
CA ILE A 56 -14.10 4.26 5.11
C ILE A 56 -13.60 3.18 4.15
N GLU A 57 -14.51 2.46 3.49
CA GLU A 57 -14.17 1.47 2.46
C GLU A 57 -13.46 2.12 1.27
N GLU A 58 -14.00 3.21 0.72
CA GLU A 58 -13.37 3.94 -0.38
C GLU A 58 -12.03 4.56 0.04
N ALA A 59 -11.93 5.07 1.28
CA ALA A 59 -10.67 5.53 1.84
C ALA A 59 -9.61 4.42 1.86
N ASN A 60 -10.01 3.22 2.29
CA ASN A 60 -9.11 2.07 2.37
C ASN A 60 -8.64 1.62 0.99
N GLU A 61 -9.53 1.54 0.00
CA GLU A 61 -9.13 1.19 -1.37
C GLU A 61 -8.10 2.16 -1.95
N LEU A 62 -8.31 3.46 -1.76
CA LEU A 62 -7.44 4.50 -2.31
C LEU A 62 -6.11 4.62 -1.54
N ILE A 63 -6.14 4.46 -0.21
CA ILE A 63 -4.93 4.62 0.61
C ILE A 63 -4.00 3.40 0.52
N THR A 64 -4.53 2.20 0.25
CA THR A 64 -3.72 0.97 0.11
C THR A 64 -2.61 1.14 -0.92
N GLU A 65 -2.87 1.74 -2.08
CA GLU A 65 -1.83 1.97 -3.09
C GLU A 65 -0.74 2.93 -2.58
N VAL A 66 -1.13 3.98 -1.86
CA VAL A 66 -0.20 4.96 -1.29
C VAL A 66 0.66 4.32 -0.20
N LEU A 67 0.06 3.50 0.66
CA LEU A 67 0.76 2.77 1.71
C LEU A 67 1.75 1.76 1.11
N LEU A 68 1.34 1.00 0.09
CA LEU A 68 2.21 0.08 -0.64
C LEU A 68 3.42 0.78 -1.24
N ARG A 69 3.23 1.96 -1.85
CA ARG A 69 4.34 2.73 -2.42
C ARG A 69 5.27 3.32 -1.35
N LYS A 70 4.76 3.63 -0.15
CA LYS A 70 5.55 4.17 0.96
C LYS A 70 6.30 3.10 1.75
N SER A 71 5.73 1.90 1.88
CA SER A 71 6.36 0.77 2.55
C SER A 71 7.47 0.16 1.70
N ASP A 72 7.41 0.37 0.39
CA ASP A 72 8.43 -0.06 -0.55
C ASP A 72 9.78 0.66 -0.31
N THR A 73 10.85 -0.13 -0.14
CA THR A 73 12.22 0.38 0.04
C THR A 73 12.92 0.67 -1.30
N ILE A 74 12.36 0.20 -2.42
CA ILE A 74 12.92 0.41 -3.76
C ILE A 74 12.22 1.55 -4.50
N THR A 75 12.93 2.10 -5.48
CA THR A 75 12.32 3.14 -6.34
C THR A 75 11.21 2.55 -7.18
N GLY A 76 10.17 3.33 -7.49
CA GLY A 76 9.06 2.86 -8.34
C GLY A 76 9.50 2.33 -9.72
N ALA A 77 10.56 2.88 -10.30
CA ALA A 77 11.14 2.36 -11.54
C ALA A 77 11.81 0.98 -11.35
N CYS A 78 12.45 0.75 -10.20
CA CYS A 78 13.02 -0.55 -9.83
C CYS A 78 11.92 -1.57 -9.53
N ARG A 79 10.83 -1.17 -8.84
CA ARG A 79 9.66 -2.01 -8.59
C ARG A 79 9.02 -2.46 -9.90
N ASN A 80 8.78 -1.53 -10.83
CA ASN A 80 8.28 -1.87 -12.15
C ASN A 80 9.21 -2.82 -12.90
N HIS A 81 10.53 -2.67 -12.74
CA HIS A 81 11.49 -3.60 -13.33
C HIS A 81 11.39 -5.00 -12.72
N LEU A 82 11.26 -5.10 -11.39
CA LEU A 82 11.11 -6.37 -10.67
C LEU A 82 9.85 -7.12 -11.09
N GLU A 83 8.70 -6.44 -11.19
CA GLU A 83 7.44 -7.06 -11.61
C GLU A 83 7.49 -7.54 -13.07
N ASN A 84 8.09 -6.75 -13.97
CA ASN A 84 8.32 -7.19 -15.36
C ASN A 84 9.27 -8.40 -15.44
N LEU A 85 10.27 -8.44 -14.56
CA LEU A 85 11.21 -9.55 -14.47
C LEU A 85 10.52 -10.83 -13.96
N LYS A 86 9.68 -10.74 -12.92
CA LYS A 86 8.86 -11.86 -12.42
C LYS A 86 7.97 -12.41 -13.53
N LYS A 87 7.25 -11.53 -14.24
CA LYS A 87 6.40 -11.90 -15.38
C LYS A 87 7.18 -12.62 -16.48
N TYR A 88 8.33 -12.08 -16.87
CA TYR A 88 9.20 -12.71 -17.87
C TYR A 88 9.64 -14.12 -17.44
N LEU A 89 10.08 -14.27 -16.20
CA LEU A 89 10.52 -15.56 -15.66
C LEU A 89 9.39 -16.59 -15.63
N GLN A 90 8.18 -16.17 -15.22
CA GLN A 90 7.00 -17.01 -15.20
C GLN A 90 6.60 -17.48 -16.61
N GLU A 91 6.55 -16.56 -17.59
CA GLU A 91 6.22 -16.86 -18.98
C GLU A 91 7.23 -17.84 -19.61
N ASN A 92 8.51 -17.72 -19.26
CA ASN A 92 9.58 -18.57 -19.77
C ASN A 92 9.84 -19.82 -18.92
N LYS A 93 9.08 -20.02 -17.82
CA LYS A 93 9.24 -21.13 -16.87
C LYS A 93 10.68 -21.24 -16.34
N GLN A 94 11.30 -20.10 -16.05
CA GLN A 94 12.66 -19.99 -15.53
C GLN A 94 12.62 -19.46 -14.10
N THR A 95 13.55 -19.91 -13.26
CA THR A 95 13.76 -19.36 -11.91
C THR A 95 14.97 -18.44 -11.82
N THR A 96 15.86 -18.51 -12.82
CA THR A 96 17.12 -17.75 -12.84
C THR A 96 17.29 -16.99 -14.14
N PHE A 97 17.95 -15.84 -14.08
CA PHE A 97 18.24 -15.00 -15.25
C PHE A 97 19.69 -14.53 -15.29
N THR A 98 20.10 -14.04 -16.47
CA THR A 98 21.39 -13.38 -16.68
C THR A 98 21.21 -11.93 -17.13
N ASN A 99 22.20 -11.07 -16.86
CA ASN A 99 22.13 -9.68 -17.29
C ASN A 99 22.04 -9.53 -18.82
N THR A 100 22.73 -10.39 -19.56
CA THR A 100 22.74 -10.37 -21.03
C THR A 100 21.36 -10.69 -21.61
N GLU A 101 20.68 -11.67 -21.02
CA GLU A 101 19.33 -12.06 -21.40
C GLU A 101 18.33 -10.93 -21.13
N ILE A 102 18.33 -10.41 -19.91
CA ILE A 102 17.38 -9.36 -19.50
C ILE A 102 17.60 -8.06 -20.28
N ARG A 103 18.85 -7.68 -20.59
CA ARG A 103 19.14 -6.52 -21.47
C ARG A 103 18.49 -6.67 -22.84
N LYS A 104 18.56 -7.86 -23.44
CA LYS A 104 18.01 -8.12 -24.78
C LYS A 104 16.49 -8.21 -24.76
N ARG A 105 15.92 -8.86 -23.76
CA ARG A 105 14.48 -9.14 -23.66
C ARG A 105 13.68 -7.94 -23.18
N LEU A 106 14.11 -7.31 -22.08
CA LEU A 106 13.41 -6.16 -21.49
C LEU A 106 13.88 -4.81 -22.07
N ARG A 107 14.80 -4.82 -23.03
CA ARG A 107 15.36 -3.60 -23.69
C ARG A 107 15.89 -2.56 -22.70
N VAL A 108 16.46 -3.00 -21.57
CA VAL A 108 17.01 -2.11 -20.53
C VAL A 108 18.48 -1.79 -20.81
N LYS A 109 18.89 -0.53 -20.63
CA LYS A 109 20.29 -0.08 -20.73
C LYS A 109 21.15 -0.70 -19.63
N GLU A 110 22.46 -0.83 -19.88
CA GLU A 110 23.35 -1.61 -19.00
C GLU A 110 23.52 -0.93 -17.64
N SER A 111 23.76 0.38 -17.65
CA SER A 111 23.87 1.19 -16.44
C SER A 111 22.59 1.11 -15.61
N THR A 112 21.43 1.20 -16.25
CA THR A 112 20.12 1.09 -15.61
C THR A 112 19.92 -0.28 -14.97
N LEU A 113 20.16 -1.38 -15.71
CA LEU A 113 20.03 -2.73 -15.18
C LEU A 113 21.01 -2.97 -14.02
N ARG A 114 22.24 -2.46 -14.12
CA ARG A 114 23.23 -2.56 -13.04
C ARG A 114 22.76 -1.83 -11.77
N ASN A 115 22.16 -0.65 -11.92
CA ASN A 115 21.60 0.10 -10.79
C ASN A 115 20.41 -0.62 -10.16
N TYR A 116 19.48 -1.14 -10.97
CA TYR A 116 18.37 -1.95 -10.46
C TYR A 116 18.86 -3.19 -9.73
N ASN A 117 19.76 -3.97 -10.33
CA ASN A 117 20.33 -5.14 -9.67
C ASN A 117 21.08 -4.78 -8.39
N LYS A 118 21.77 -3.63 -8.33
CA LYS A 118 22.42 -3.15 -7.10
C LYS A 118 21.39 -2.92 -6.00
N GLN A 119 20.29 -2.23 -6.32
CA GLN A 119 19.22 -1.95 -5.36
C GLN A 119 18.51 -3.24 -4.92
N LEU A 120 18.11 -4.10 -5.87
CA LEU A 120 17.46 -5.38 -5.58
C LEU A 120 18.33 -6.33 -4.75
N LEU A 121 19.66 -6.31 -4.95
CA LEU A 121 20.57 -7.09 -4.10
C LEU A 121 20.68 -6.52 -2.69
N ALA A 122 20.71 -5.19 -2.55
CA ALA A 122 20.85 -4.52 -1.26
C ALA A 122 19.61 -4.77 -0.38
N GLU A 123 18.43 -4.70 -0.98
CA GLU A 123 17.13 -4.93 -0.31
C GLU A 123 16.74 -6.42 -0.23
N GLY A 124 17.57 -7.33 -0.75
CA GLY A 124 17.31 -8.77 -0.63
C GLY A 124 16.21 -9.32 -1.55
N TYR A 125 15.82 -8.61 -2.60
CA TYR A 125 14.87 -9.09 -3.61
C TYR A 125 15.45 -10.17 -4.52
N ILE A 126 16.74 -10.09 -4.80
CA ILE A 126 17.45 -11.06 -5.66
C ILE A 126 18.72 -11.54 -4.98
N ARG A 127 19.17 -12.75 -5.36
CA ARG A 127 20.46 -13.30 -4.93
C ARG A 127 21.32 -13.73 -6.11
N ARG A 128 22.63 -13.72 -5.90
CA ARG A 128 23.60 -14.21 -6.88
C ARG A 128 23.76 -15.71 -6.76
N ILE A 129 23.69 -16.40 -7.89
CA ILE A 129 23.92 -17.84 -8.00
C ILE A 129 25.06 -18.07 -8.98
N LYS A 130 25.95 -18.99 -8.63
CA LYS A 130 27.01 -19.45 -9.52
C LYS A 130 26.51 -20.66 -10.31
N LYS A 131 26.42 -20.54 -11.64
CA LYS A 131 26.13 -21.73 -12.47
C LYS A 131 27.37 -22.63 -12.50
N ALA A 132 27.23 -23.85 -11.97
CA ALA A 132 28.30 -24.84 -11.93
C ALA A 132 28.82 -25.19 -13.35
N LYS A 133 27.92 -25.27 -14.35
CA LYS A 133 28.26 -25.66 -15.73
C LYS A 133 29.05 -24.60 -16.52
N THR A 134 28.68 -23.33 -16.43
CA THR A 134 29.25 -22.26 -17.28
C THR A 134 30.16 -21.30 -16.54
N LYS A 135 30.34 -21.46 -15.21
CA LYS A 135 31.07 -20.54 -14.31
C LYS A 135 30.59 -19.08 -14.37
N SER A 136 29.44 -18.83 -14.99
CA SER A 136 28.83 -17.51 -15.14
C SER A 136 27.97 -17.17 -13.94
N TYR A 137 27.94 -15.90 -13.56
CA TYR A 137 27.02 -15.39 -12.54
C TYR A 137 25.60 -15.30 -13.11
N CYS A 138 24.64 -15.79 -12.33
CA CYS A 138 23.20 -15.65 -12.59
C CYS A 138 22.53 -15.07 -11.35
N PHE A 139 21.31 -14.60 -11.53
CA PHE A 139 20.48 -14.08 -10.45
C PHE A 139 19.21 -14.92 -10.33
N GLU A 140 18.67 -14.97 -9.13
CA GLU A 140 17.39 -15.58 -8.80
C GLU A 140 16.60 -14.61 -7.92
N ILE A 141 15.28 -14.57 -8.11
CA ILE A 141 14.36 -13.83 -7.25
C ILE A 141 14.14 -14.66 -5.98
N ILE A 142 14.28 -14.03 -4.81
CA ILE A 142 14.17 -14.75 -3.53
C ILE A 142 12.72 -15.07 -3.20
N ASP A 143 11.84 -14.08 -3.30
CA ASP A 143 10.42 -14.22 -3.04
C ASP A 143 9.60 -13.61 -4.19
N ILE A 144 8.76 -14.44 -4.80
CA ILE A 144 7.88 -14.05 -5.92
C ILE A 144 6.63 -13.34 -5.36
N ASP A 145 6.14 -13.81 -4.22
CA ASP A 145 4.86 -13.44 -3.63
C ASP A 145 4.99 -12.28 -2.62
N GLU A 146 6.19 -11.75 -2.39
CA GLU A 146 6.45 -10.64 -1.45
C GLU A 146 5.46 -9.47 -1.60
N TYR A 147 5.22 -9.01 -2.82
CA TYR A 147 4.29 -7.90 -3.08
C TYR A 147 2.85 -8.25 -2.71
N LYS A 148 2.44 -9.50 -2.98
CA LYS A 148 1.11 -9.99 -2.62
C LYS A 148 0.98 -10.12 -1.11
N ASN A 149 1.99 -10.68 -0.44
CA ASN A 149 2.02 -10.82 1.01
C ASN A 149 1.99 -9.45 1.72
N LEU A 150 2.74 -8.47 1.19
CA LEU A 150 2.73 -7.10 1.70
C LEU A 150 1.36 -6.44 1.53
N LYS A 151 0.73 -6.64 0.37
CA LYS A 151 -0.63 -6.17 0.12
C LYS A 151 -1.63 -6.79 1.09
N GLU A 152 -1.60 -8.11 1.25
CA GLU A 152 -2.49 -8.83 2.18
C GLU A 152 -2.31 -8.36 3.62
N GLN A 153 -1.08 -8.08 4.06
CA GLN A 153 -0.83 -7.53 5.40
C GLN A 153 -1.46 -6.15 5.60
N ILE A 154 -1.35 -5.27 4.59
CA ILE A 154 -1.97 -3.93 4.63
C ILE A 154 -3.50 -4.06 4.63
N ASP A 155 -4.05 -4.88 3.72
CA ASP A 155 -5.49 -5.10 3.61
C ASP A 155 -6.07 -5.65 4.92
N ASN A 156 -5.39 -6.62 5.55
CA ASN A 156 -5.81 -7.16 6.85
C ASN A 156 -5.77 -6.11 7.96
N ALA A 157 -4.71 -5.30 8.04
CA ALA A 157 -4.62 -4.24 9.04
C ALA A 157 -5.73 -3.19 8.88
N LEU A 158 -6.10 -2.83 7.64
CA LEU A 158 -7.19 -1.90 7.37
C LEU A 158 -8.56 -2.50 7.73
N ASN A 159 -8.79 -3.78 7.43
CA ASN A 159 -10.02 -4.50 7.78
C ASN A 159 -10.17 -4.67 9.30
N ASP A 160 -9.08 -4.94 10.01
CA ASP A 160 -9.06 -5.01 11.47
C ASP A 160 -9.46 -3.67 12.09
N CYS A 161 -9.00 -2.54 11.52
CA CYS A 161 -9.41 -1.21 11.95
C CYS A 161 -10.91 -0.97 11.74
N ILE A 162 -11.49 -1.36 10.60
CA ILE A 162 -12.94 -1.27 10.36
C ILE A 162 -13.70 -2.08 11.41
N THR A 163 -13.30 -3.34 11.62
CA THR A 163 -13.95 -4.24 12.57
C THR A 163 -13.96 -3.65 13.99
N GLN A 164 -12.86 -3.01 14.41
CA GLN A 164 -12.79 -2.34 15.71
C GLN A 164 -13.75 -1.14 15.80
N ILE A 165 -13.88 -0.36 14.73
CA ILE A 165 -14.82 0.77 14.66
C ILE A 165 -16.27 0.27 14.74
N GLU A 166 -16.62 -0.79 14.01
CA GLU A 166 -17.97 -1.40 14.04
C GLU A 166 -18.34 -1.94 15.43
N VAL A 167 -17.39 -2.57 16.12
CA VAL A 167 -17.59 -3.05 17.49
C VAL A 167 -17.81 -1.88 18.44
N ALA A 168 -17.05 -0.79 18.29
CA ALA A 168 -17.18 0.40 19.12
C ALA A 168 -18.52 1.12 18.91
N THR A 169 -18.98 1.29 17.67
CA THR A 169 -20.27 1.92 17.34
C THR A 169 -21.47 1.08 17.80
N SER A 170 -21.36 -0.25 17.73
CA SER A 170 -22.39 -1.19 18.22
C SER A 170 -22.56 -1.18 19.75
N GLN A 171 -21.53 -0.77 20.50
CA GLN A 171 -21.59 -0.62 21.96
C GLN A 171 -22.21 0.72 22.37
N VAL A 172 -22.00 1.78 21.59
CA VAL A 172 -22.59 3.12 21.83
C VAL A 172 -24.11 3.12 21.61
N THR A 173 -24.63 2.29 20.70
CA THR A 173 -26.08 2.14 20.47
C THR A 173 -26.80 1.30 21.53
N ARG A 174 -26.08 0.59 22.39
CA ARG A 174 -26.64 -0.27 23.45
C ARG A 174 -26.66 0.37 24.84
N ASN A 175 -26.15 1.59 24.99
CA ASN A 175 -26.13 2.34 26.26
C ASN A 175 -27.06 3.55 26.22
#